data_AF-A0A8X7SA50-F1
#
_entry.id   AF-A0A8X7SA50-F1
#
_cell.length_a   1.000
_cell.length_b   1.000
_cell.length_c   1.000
_cell.angle_alpha   90.00
_cell.angle_beta   90.00
_cell.angle_gamma   90.00
#
_symmetry.space_group_name_H-M   'P 1'
#
loop_
_entity.id
_entity.type
_entity.pdbx_description
1 polymer ?
#
loop_
_entity_poly.entity_id
_entity_poly.type
_entity_poly.pdbx_seq_one_letter_code
_entity_poly.pdbx_strand_id
1 'polypeptide(L)'
;MENEFKKISSLVPKEKDFIDVIVSLKEPTPRCTSYYVDESMLMDICADKVSSAARSFSDMLFKVFEGFPSLSRIGQLYLSVLHQRFDYVRYADAHDEVSFASLMMIDISETYLTLLNNADDCDSLDKCKSLKRDAFACMLALVRRCLPSLAFLDNVREYMANLDDGVGASASAAAANYKHDEGYTVPQLMQHEFAENIAHLVDPQTLVWLAELDRVPIPSLKDGGLTLVRCAASHTAK
;
A
#
# COMPACT_ATOMS: atom_id res chain seq x y z
N MET A 1 32.41 -9.07 5.59
CA MET A 1 31.37 -8.39 4.79
C MET A 1 30.05 -8.75 5.46
N GLU A 2 29.44 -7.79 6.15
CA GLU A 2 28.26 -8.04 6.98
C GLU A 2 27.04 -8.38 6.10
N ASN A 3 26.17 -9.29 6.57
CA ASN A 3 24.96 -9.66 5.87
C ASN A 3 23.87 -8.59 6.11
N GLU A 4 23.66 -7.71 5.13
CA GLU A 4 22.67 -6.63 5.21
C GLU A 4 21.22 -7.16 5.32
N PHE A 5 20.94 -8.39 4.87
CA PHE A 5 19.60 -8.99 4.96
C PHE A 5 19.20 -9.38 6.39
N LYS A 6 20.16 -9.52 7.31
CA LYS A 6 19.88 -9.76 8.75
C LYS A 6 19.30 -8.54 9.46
N LYS A 7 19.51 -7.34 8.91
CA LYS A 7 19.00 -6.07 9.47
C LYS A 7 17.55 -5.79 9.05
N ILE A 8 16.99 -6.58 8.13
CA ILE A 8 15.62 -6.43 7.65
C ILE A 8 14.65 -6.98 8.71
N SER A 9 14.30 -6.12 9.66
CA SER A 9 13.31 -6.41 10.70
C SER A 9 11.87 -6.14 10.26
N SER A 10 11.66 -5.59 9.05
CA SER A 10 10.31 -5.24 8.59
C SER A 10 9.54 -6.49 8.17
N LEU A 11 8.41 -6.71 8.84
CA LEU A 11 7.42 -7.69 8.43
C LEU A 11 6.81 -7.19 7.12
N VAL A 12 6.97 -7.95 6.03
CA VAL A 12 6.38 -7.62 4.74
C VAL A 12 4.85 -7.65 4.89
N PRO A 13 4.12 -6.57 4.59
CA PRO A 13 2.69 -6.49 4.77
C PRO A 13 1.97 -7.48 3.86
N LYS A 14 0.92 -8.10 4.37
CA LYS A 14 0.02 -8.99 3.64
C LYS A 14 -1.25 -8.25 3.24
N GLU A 15 -2.04 -8.83 2.34
CA GLU A 15 -3.32 -8.25 1.89
C GLU A 15 -4.22 -7.82 3.06
N LYS A 16 -4.26 -8.64 4.11
CA LYS A 16 -5.05 -8.37 5.31
C LYS A 16 -4.68 -7.05 5.98
N ASP A 17 -3.40 -6.68 6.02
CA ASP A 17 -2.95 -5.45 6.70
C ASP A 17 -3.51 -4.20 5.98
N PHE A 18 -3.60 -4.24 4.65
CA PHE A 18 -4.21 -3.18 3.85
C PHE A 18 -5.74 -3.12 4.03
N ILE A 19 -6.39 -4.29 4.11
CA ILE A 19 -7.84 -4.39 4.42
C ILE A 19 -8.12 -3.80 5.80
N ASP A 20 -7.31 -4.14 6.80
CA ASP A 20 -7.48 -3.70 8.19
C ASP A 20 -7.35 -2.17 8.30
N VAL A 21 -6.47 -1.54 7.50
CA VAL A 21 -6.41 -0.07 7.40
C VAL A 21 -7.73 0.51 6.87
N ILE A 22 -8.29 -0.02 5.78
CA ILE A 22 -9.58 0.47 5.24
C ILE A 22 -10.70 0.31 6.26
N VAL A 23 -10.75 -0.84 6.94
CA VAL A 23 -11.72 -1.11 8.01
C VAL A 23 -11.53 -0.13 9.17
N SER A 24 -10.29 0.20 9.56
CA SER A 24 -10.03 1.15 10.64
C SER A 24 -10.51 2.58 10.33
N LEU A 25 -10.49 2.98 9.05
CA LEU A 25 -10.98 4.28 8.57
C LEU A 25 -12.52 4.35 8.51
N LYS A 26 -13.22 3.24 8.77
CA LYS A 26 -14.67 3.22 8.89
C LYS A 26 -15.16 3.86 10.18
N GLU A 27 -14.41 3.69 11.28
CA GLU A 27 -14.83 4.17 12.59
C GLU A 27 -15.16 5.68 12.54
N PRO A 28 -16.30 6.10 13.11
CA PRO A 28 -16.71 7.50 13.07
C PRO A 28 -15.61 8.33 13.73
N THR A 29 -14.99 9.21 12.94
CA THR A 29 -13.96 10.11 13.46
C THR A 29 -14.62 11.00 14.51
N PRO A 30 -14.03 11.18 15.72
CA PRO A 30 -14.62 11.94 16.81
C PRO A 30 -14.85 13.43 16.51
N ARG A 31 -14.57 13.89 15.28
CA ARG A 31 -14.96 15.21 14.76
C ARG A 31 -16.48 15.43 14.76
N CYS A 32 -17.28 14.36 14.75
CA CYS A 32 -18.75 14.45 14.81
C CYS A 32 -19.27 14.59 16.27
N THR A 33 -18.78 15.59 17.01
CA THR A 33 -19.24 15.90 18.38
C THR A 33 -20.27 17.04 18.45
N SER A 34 -20.59 17.66 17.31
CA SER A 34 -21.60 18.73 17.19
C SER A 34 -22.86 18.22 16.49
N TYR A 35 -24.02 18.68 16.96
CA TYR A 35 -25.36 18.22 16.59
C TYR A 35 -25.80 18.55 15.14
N TYR A 36 -24.96 19.24 14.37
CA TYR A 36 -25.20 19.55 12.97
C TYR A 36 -23.95 19.22 12.16
N VAL A 37 -24.06 18.26 11.25
CA VAL A 37 -23.06 18.00 10.22
C VAL A 37 -23.69 18.50 8.91
N ASP A 38 -23.09 19.52 8.31
CA ASP A 38 -23.50 19.97 6.98
C ASP A 38 -22.95 19.02 5.90
N GLU A 39 -23.50 19.11 4.69
CA GLU A 39 -23.09 18.24 3.58
C GLU A 39 -21.62 18.45 3.20
N SER A 40 -21.12 19.69 3.34
CA SER A 40 -19.72 20.06 3.11
C SER A 40 -18.78 19.29 4.04
N MET A 41 -19.07 19.22 5.34
CA MET A 41 -18.26 18.51 6.32
C MET A 41 -18.24 16.99 6.06
N LEU A 42 -19.33 16.42 5.53
CA LEU A 42 -19.35 15.01 5.11
C LEU A 42 -18.46 14.76 3.89
N MET A 43 -18.40 15.71 2.95
CA MET A 43 -17.49 15.63 1.81
C MET A 43 -16.03 15.73 2.26
N ASP A 44 -15.71 16.64 3.17
CA ASP A 44 -14.37 16.77 3.76
C ASP A 44 -13.94 15.48 4.47
N ILE A 45 -14.85 14.82 5.20
CA ILE A 45 -14.58 13.54 5.84
C ILE A 45 -14.23 12.46 4.81
N CYS A 46 -14.90 12.44 3.64
CA CYS A 46 -14.60 11.48 2.59
C CYS A 46 -13.22 11.74 1.97
N ALA A 47 -12.89 13.00 1.68
CA ALA A 47 -11.57 13.40 1.20
C ALA A 47 -10.46 13.04 2.19
N ASP A 48 -10.65 13.35 3.48
CA ASP A 48 -9.72 13.00 4.56
C ASP A 48 -9.48 11.49 4.65
N LYS A 49 -10.52 10.66 4.44
CA LYS A 49 -10.41 9.20 4.45
C LYS A 49 -9.61 8.68 3.26
N VAL A 50 -9.81 9.23 2.06
CA VAL A 50 -9.02 8.87 0.86
C VAL A 50 -7.54 9.20 1.08
N SER A 51 -7.24 10.42 1.53
CA SER A 51 -5.87 10.87 1.82
C SER A 51 -5.20 10.03 2.92
N SER A 52 -5.94 9.71 3.98
CA SER A 52 -5.44 8.89 5.09
C SER A 52 -5.12 7.45 4.65
N ALA A 53 -5.98 6.85 3.81
CA ALA A 53 -5.74 5.52 3.27
C ALA A 53 -4.49 5.49 2.38
N ALA A 54 -4.40 6.43 1.43
CA ALA A 54 -3.26 6.54 0.51
C ALA A 54 -1.93 6.70 1.26
N ARG A 55 -1.89 7.59 2.26
CA ARG A 55 -0.70 7.80 3.10
C ARG A 55 -0.31 6.52 3.84
N SER A 56 -1.28 5.85 4.46
CA SER A 56 -1.02 4.60 5.19
C SER A 56 -0.48 3.51 4.28
N PHE A 57 -1.04 3.36 3.07
CA PHE A 57 -0.60 2.37 2.08
C PHE A 57 0.79 2.69 1.54
N SER A 58 1.03 3.95 1.16
CA SER A 58 2.33 4.44 0.72
C SER A 58 3.40 4.21 1.79
N ASP A 59 3.13 4.58 3.05
CA ASP A 59 4.08 4.40 4.16
C ASP A 59 4.40 2.91 4.40
N MET A 60 3.42 2.01 4.27
CA MET A 60 3.62 0.56 4.39
C MET A 60 4.53 0.02 3.29
N LEU A 61 4.27 0.38 2.02
CA LEU A 61 5.07 -0.06 0.88
C LEU A 61 6.48 0.56 0.90
N PHE A 62 6.59 1.83 1.24
CA PHE A 62 7.87 2.53 1.31
C PHE A 62 8.78 1.96 2.39
N LYS A 63 8.23 1.58 3.56
CA LYS A 63 8.99 0.86 4.61
C LYS A 63 9.57 -0.48 4.12
N VAL A 64 8.86 -1.18 3.24
CA VAL A 64 9.40 -2.39 2.61
C VAL A 64 10.53 -2.01 1.67
N PHE A 65 10.30 -1.05 0.78
CA PHE A 65 11.31 -0.57 -0.17
C PHE A 65 12.62 -0.14 0.53
N GLU A 66 12.55 0.66 1.60
CA GLU A 66 13.73 1.10 2.36
C GLU A 66 14.43 -0.04 3.12
N GLY A 67 13.67 -1.05 3.55
CA GLY A 67 14.19 -2.20 4.27
C GLY A 67 15.08 -3.09 3.40
N PHE A 68 14.77 -3.22 2.12
CA PHE A 68 15.53 -4.05 1.20
C PHE A 68 16.70 -3.28 0.56
N PRO A 69 17.92 -3.87 0.51
CA PRO A 69 19.07 -3.20 -0.09
C PRO A 69 18.95 -3.16 -1.62
N SER A 70 19.30 -2.03 -2.23
CA SER A 70 19.51 -1.95 -3.68
C SER A 70 20.65 -2.87 -4.14
N LEU A 71 20.63 -3.32 -5.40
CA LEU A 71 21.67 -4.21 -5.94
C LEU A 71 23.10 -3.69 -5.72
N SER A 72 23.30 -2.37 -5.86
CA SER A 72 24.60 -1.72 -5.65
C SER A 72 25.12 -1.77 -4.22
N ARG A 73 24.23 -1.97 -3.23
CA ARG A 73 24.59 -2.10 -1.81
C ARG A 73 24.83 -3.55 -1.39
N ILE A 74 24.46 -4.53 -2.22
CA ILE A 74 24.66 -5.95 -1.93
C ILE A 74 26.11 -6.32 -2.27
N GLY A 75 26.81 -6.92 -1.31
CA GLY A 75 28.17 -7.42 -1.55
C GLY A 75 28.22 -8.53 -2.59
N GLN A 76 29.30 -8.59 -3.40
CA GLN A 76 29.43 -9.52 -4.54
C GLN A 76 29.16 -11.00 -4.19
N LEU A 77 29.57 -11.44 -3.00
CA LEU A 77 29.31 -12.81 -2.51
C LEU A 77 27.82 -13.09 -2.30
N TYR A 78 27.08 -12.13 -1.74
CA TYR A 78 25.63 -12.26 -1.53
C TYR A 78 24.88 -12.09 -2.85
N LEU A 79 25.38 -11.25 -3.76
CA LEU A 79 24.80 -11.06 -5.09
C LEU A 79 24.89 -12.33 -5.94
N SER A 80 26.01 -13.07 -5.89
CA SER A 80 26.14 -14.34 -6.62
C SER A 80 25.15 -15.40 -6.08
N VAL A 81 24.98 -15.48 -4.76
CA VAL A 81 23.99 -16.36 -4.13
C VAL A 81 22.56 -15.93 -4.49
N LEU A 82 22.28 -14.63 -4.52
CA LEU A 82 20.97 -14.07 -4.90
C LEU A 82 20.61 -14.50 -6.31
N HIS A 83 21.53 -14.29 -7.26
CA HIS A 83 21.28 -14.65 -8.64
C HIS A 83 21.10 -16.16 -8.81
N GLN A 84 21.97 -16.97 -8.21
CA GLN A 84 21.89 -18.43 -8.33
C GLN A 84 20.54 -18.98 -7.84
N ARG A 85 19.96 -18.39 -6.80
CA ARG A 85 18.73 -18.90 -6.18
C ARG A 85 17.46 -18.25 -6.72
N PHE A 86 17.47 -16.96 -6.96
CA PHE A 86 16.26 -16.15 -7.20
C PHE A 86 16.28 -15.33 -8.48
N ASP A 87 17.44 -15.23 -9.13
CA ASP A 87 17.75 -14.23 -10.14
C ASP A 87 17.74 -12.78 -9.59
N TYR A 88 18.88 -12.09 -9.68
CA TYR A 88 19.00 -10.71 -9.18
C TYR A 88 18.18 -9.71 -10.00
N VAL A 89 17.91 -10.04 -11.27
CA VAL A 89 17.07 -9.29 -12.20
C VAL A 89 15.65 -9.20 -11.65
N ARG A 90 15.07 -10.37 -11.35
CA ARG A 90 13.74 -10.48 -10.74
C ARG A 90 13.66 -9.79 -9.37
N TYR A 91 14.75 -9.81 -8.60
CA TYR A 91 14.83 -9.07 -7.35
C TYR A 91 14.78 -7.56 -7.55
N ALA A 92 15.55 -7.02 -8.50
CA ALA A 92 15.49 -5.60 -8.82
C ALA A 92 14.11 -5.20 -9.32
N ASP A 93 13.52 -5.97 -10.24
CA ASP A 93 12.19 -5.68 -10.78
C ASP A 93 11.13 -5.67 -9.66
N ALA A 94 11.15 -6.65 -8.75
CA ALA A 94 10.22 -6.71 -7.62
C ALA A 94 10.43 -5.55 -6.62
N HIS A 95 11.68 -5.16 -6.37
CA HIS A 95 12.03 -4.03 -5.48
C HIS A 95 11.56 -2.69 -6.07
N ASP A 96 11.79 -2.48 -7.36
CA ASP A 96 11.36 -1.28 -8.09
C ASP A 96 9.82 -1.22 -8.22
N GLU A 97 9.15 -2.35 -8.42
CA GLU A 97 7.68 -2.43 -8.46
C GLU A 97 7.05 -1.94 -7.15
N VAL A 98 7.61 -2.32 -5.99
CA VAL A 98 7.13 -1.86 -4.68
C VAL A 98 7.34 -0.35 -4.52
N SER A 99 8.48 0.17 -4.99
CA SER A 99 8.78 1.60 -4.99
C SER A 99 7.74 2.36 -5.83
N PHE A 100 7.51 1.91 -7.05
CA PHE A 100 6.57 2.51 -7.97
C PHE A 100 5.14 2.48 -7.43
N ALA A 101 4.70 1.34 -6.88
CA ALA A 101 3.39 1.21 -6.27
C ALA A 101 3.18 2.20 -5.11
N SER A 102 4.22 2.48 -4.32
CA SER A 102 4.14 3.50 -3.25
C SER A 102 3.86 4.90 -3.79
N LEU A 103 4.50 5.29 -4.90
CA LEU A 103 4.28 6.57 -5.56
C LEU A 103 2.88 6.64 -6.19
N MET A 104 2.44 5.57 -6.85
CA MET A 104 1.10 5.52 -7.45
C MET A 104 -0.04 5.68 -6.44
N MET A 105 0.13 5.27 -5.18
CA MET A 105 -0.88 5.51 -4.14
C MET A 105 -1.18 7.01 -3.98
N ILE A 106 -0.15 7.85 -4.11
CA ILE A 106 -0.26 9.31 -4.03
C ILE A 106 -0.99 9.84 -5.27
N ASP A 107 -0.58 9.41 -6.46
CA ASP A 107 -1.20 9.83 -7.74
C ASP A 107 -2.70 9.47 -7.81
N ILE A 108 -3.07 8.26 -7.37
CA ILE A 108 -4.47 7.83 -7.27
C ILE A 108 -5.21 8.74 -6.30
N SER A 109 -4.63 9.02 -5.13
CA SER A 109 -5.26 9.90 -4.14
C SER A 109 -5.48 11.30 -4.70
N GLU A 110 -4.49 11.91 -5.35
CA GLU A 110 -4.60 13.25 -5.92
C GLU A 110 -5.67 13.34 -7.01
N THR A 111 -5.76 12.32 -7.86
CA THR A 111 -6.80 12.20 -8.89
C THR A 111 -8.20 12.21 -8.26
N TYR A 112 -8.43 11.37 -7.25
CA TYR A 112 -9.74 11.30 -6.59
C TYR A 112 -10.03 12.50 -5.68
N LEU A 113 -9.03 13.11 -5.05
CA LEU A 113 -9.20 14.35 -4.29
C LEU A 113 -9.60 15.52 -5.19
N THR A 114 -9.06 15.57 -6.41
CA THR A 114 -9.48 16.56 -7.41
C THR A 114 -10.95 16.38 -7.78
N LEU A 115 -11.38 15.14 -8.05
CA LEU A 115 -12.78 14.82 -8.33
C LEU A 115 -13.72 15.12 -7.16
N LEU A 116 -13.27 14.94 -5.92
CA LEU A 116 -14.06 15.24 -4.72
C LEU A 116 -14.20 16.75 -4.45
N ASN A 117 -13.18 17.54 -4.78
CA ASN A 117 -13.17 18.99 -4.57
C ASN A 117 -13.83 19.77 -5.73
N ASN A 118 -13.97 19.15 -6.89
CA ASN A 118 -14.66 19.74 -8.04
C ASN A 118 -16.18 19.70 -7.84
N ALA A 119 -16.79 20.88 -7.71
CA ALA A 119 -18.24 21.00 -7.49
C ALA A 119 -19.10 20.37 -8.62
N ASP A 120 -18.58 20.33 -9.85
CA ASP A 120 -19.28 19.74 -11.00
C ASP A 120 -19.27 18.20 -10.98
N ASP A 121 -18.23 17.59 -10.41
CA ASP A 121 -18.04 16.12 -10.38
C ASP A 121 -18.65 15.48 -9.12
N CYS A 122 -18.80 16.26 -8.05
CA CYS A 122 -19.30 15.85 -6.74
C CYS A 122 -20.44 16.77 -6.27
N ASP A 123 -21.60 16.62 -6.89
CA ASP A 123 -22.82 17.40 -6.63
C ASP A 123 -23.65 16.91 -5.43
N SER A 124 -23.32 15.72 -4.89
CA SER A 124 -24.14 15.04 -3.90
C SER A 124 -23.33 14.12 -2.97
N LEU A 125 -23.81 13.95 -1.75
CA LEU A 125 -23.23 13.01 -0.77
C LEU A 125 -23.11 11.56 -1.30
N ASP A 126 -24.05 11.10 -2.11
CA ASP A 126 -24.03 9.74 -2.65
C ASP A 126 -22.94 9.57 -3.72
N LYS A 127 -22.71 10.61 -4.53
CA LYS A 127 -21.58 10.66 -5.46
C LYS A 127 -20.25 10.68 -4.73
N CYS A 128 -20.14 11.48 -3.66
CA CYS A 128 -18.98 11.53 -2.77
C CYS A 128 -18.64 10.14 -2.18
N LYS A 129 -19.65 9.42 -1.66
CA LYS A 129 -19.49 8.04 -1.17
C LYS A 129 -19.07 7.07 -2.28
N SER A 130 -19.58 7.25 -3.51
CA SER A 130 -19.14 6.44 -4.65
C SER A 130 -17.67 6.68 -4.95
N LEU A 131 -17.26 7.94 -5.14
CA LEU A 131 -15.86 8.30 -5.44
C LEU A 131 -14.89 7.79 -4.38
N LYS A 132 -15.26 7.88 -3.09
CA LYS A 132 -14.46 7.30 -2.00
C LYS A 132 -14.33 5.78 -2.13
N ARG A 133 -15.41 5.05 -2.43
CA ARG A 133 -15.37 3.60 -2.64
C ARG A 133 -14.52 3.24 -3.86
N ASP A 134 -14.67 3.96 -4.95
CA ASP A 134 -13.92 3.76 -6.19
C ASP A 134 -12.42 3.98 -5.95
N ALA A 135 -12.05 5.02 -5.19
CA ALA A 135 -10.67 5.28 -4.77
C ALA A 135 -10.09 4.11 -3.96
N PHE A 136 -10.81 3.62 -2.93
CA PHE A 136 -10.36 2.48 -2.14
C PHE A 136 -10.24 1.20 -2.97
N ALA A 137 -11.13 1.01 -3.94
CA ALA A 137 -11.09 -0.14 -4.82
C ALA A 137 -9.87 -0.10 -5.74
N CYS A 138 -9.55 1.06 -6.32
CA CYS A 138 -8.34 1.28 -7.10
C CYS A 138 -7.07 1.03 -6.27
N MET A 139 -7.00 1.56 -5.05
CA MET A 139 -5.85 1.34 -4.15
C MET A 139 -5.69 -0.15 -3.81
N LEU A 140 -6.78 -0.87 -3.52
CA LEU A 140 -6.73 -2.32 -3.26
C LEU A 140 -6.33 -3.13 -4.50
N ALA A 141 -6.81 -2.77 -5.69
CA ALA A 141 -6.41 -3.42 -6.93
C ALA A 141 -4.90 -3.28 -7.17
N LEU A 142 -4.36 -2.09 -6.92
CA LEU A 142 -2.92 -1.81 -7.00
C LEU A 142 -2.12 -2.67 -5.99
N VAL A 143 -2.56 -2.74 -4.72
CA VAL A 143 -1.94 -3.60 -3.70
C VAL A 143 -1.94 -5.06 -4.16
N ARG A 144 -3.08 -5.57 -4.65
CA ARG A 144 -3.22 -6.96 -5.09
C ARG A 144 -2.30 -7.34 -6.22
N ARG A 145 -2.06 -6.40 -7.16
CA ARG A 145 -1.06 -6.58 -8.22
C ARG A 145 0.35 -6.72 -7.66
N CYS A 146 0.67 -6.01 -6.59
CA CYS A 146 1.99 -6.02 -5.94
C CYS A 146 2.21 -7.17 -4.94
N LEU A 147 1.15 -7.88 -4.51
CA LEU A 147 1.24 -8.98 -3.53
C LEU A 147 2.23 -10.10 -3.92
N PRO A 148 2.31 -10.55 -5.18
CA PRO A 148 3.28 -11.56 -5.59
C PRO A 148 4.73 -11.10 -5.40
N SER A 149 5.01 -9.82 -5.68
CA SER A 149 6.33 -9.21 -5.53
C SER A 149 6.71 -9.05 -4.06
N LEU A 150 5.76 -8.63 -3.20
CA LEU A 150 5.94 -8.63 -1.74
C LEU A 150 6.24 -10.03 -1.19
N ALA A 151 5.47 -11.04 -1.59
CA ALA A 151 5.70 -12.43 -1.16
C ALA A 151 7.06 -12.98 -1.63
N PHE A 152 7.48 -12.61 -2.84
CA PHE A 152 8.80 -12.96 -3.36
C PHE A 152 9.92 -12.31 -2.54
N LEU A 153 9.82 -11.01 -2.22
CA LEU A 153 10.80 -10.31 -1.40
C LEU A 153 10.90 -10.91 0.01
N ASP A 154 9.78 -11.32 0.62
CA ASP A 154 9.80 -12.00 1.93
C ASP A 154 10.54 -13.35 1.88
N ASN A 155 10.34 -14.14 0.81
CA ASN A 155 11.09 -15.37 0.59
C ASN A 155 12.60 -15.13 0.43
N VAL A 156 12.98 -14.06 -0.30
CA VAL A 156 14.40 -13.66 -0.45
C VAL A 156 14.98 -13.27 0.91
N ARG A 157 14.26 -12.46 1.69
CA ARG A 157 14.66 -12.05 3.05
C ARG A 157 14.88 -13.25 3.95
N GLU A 158 13.93 -14.18 4.02
CA GLU A 158 14.02 -15.38 4.86
C GLU A 158 15.23 -16.24 4.49
N TYR A 159 15.44 -16.48 3.19
CA TYR A 159 16.59 -17.28 2.73
C TYR A 159 17.92 -16.57 3.03
N MET A 160 18.04 -15.29 2.69
CA MET A 160 19.29 -14.54 2.83
C MET A 160 19.67 -14.26 4.28
N ALA A 161 18.69 -14.04 5.16
CA ALA A 161 18.93 -13.83 6.58
C ALA A 161 19.48 -15.10 7.27
N ASN A 162 19.09 -16.28 6.79
CA ASN A 162 19.53 -17.59 7.30
C ASN A 162 20.87 -18.06 6.74
N LEU A 163 21.52 -17.30 5.86
CA LEU A 163 22.89 -17.62 5.43
C LEU A 163 23.87 -17.40 6.59
N ASP A 164 24.58 -18.47 6.96
CA ASP A 164 25.71 -18.39 7.88
C ASP A 164 26.76 -17.42 7.31
N ASP A 165 27.36 -16.60 8.17
CA ASP A 165 28.40 -15.63 7.77
C ASP A 165 29.66 -16.33 7.19
N GLY A 166 29.72 -17.66 7.27
CA GLY A 166 30.80 -18.54 6.82
C GLY A 166 30.56 -19.33 5.51
N VAL A 167 29.49 -19.09 4.74
CA VAL A 167 29.22 -19.77 3.43
C VAL A 167 30.27 -19.46 2.34
N GLY A 168 31.39 -18.82 2.70
CA GLY A 168 32.47 -18.36 1.82
C GLY A 168 33.38 -19.42 1.20
N ALA A 169 33.16 -20.72 1.36
CA ALA A 169 34.04 -21.75 0.75
C ALA A 169 33.50 -22.32 -0.57
N SER A 170 32.19 -22.59 -0.69
CA SER A 170 31.60 -23.18 -1.91
C SER A 170 30.99 -22.14 -2.87
N ALA A 171 30.54 -20.99 -2.36
CA ALA A 171 30.02 -19.88 -3.19
C ALA A 171 31.13 -19.03 -3.84
N SER A 172 32.35 -19.07 -3.28
CA SER A 172 33.54 -18.34 -3.76
C SER A 172 33.93 -18.71 -5.20
N ALA A 173 33.82 -19.99 -5.57
CA ALA A 173 34.14 -20.47 -6.92
C ALA A 173 33.12 -20.00 -7.99
N ALA A 174 31.86 -19.82 -7.59
CA ALA A 174 30.81 -19.28 -8.47
C ALA A 174 30.90 -17.75 -8.58
N ALA A 175 31.23 -17.05 -7.49
CA ALA A 175 31.43 -15.61 -7.46
C ALA A 175 32.62 -15.15 -8.32
N ALA A 176 33.70 -15.93 -8.37
CA ALA A 176 34.89 -15.61 -9.17
C ALA A 176 34.65 -15.60 -10.69
N ASN A 177 33.58 -16.25 -11.17
CA ASN A 177 33.21 -16.30 -12.59
C ASN A 177 32.01 -15.40 -12.93
N TYR A 178 31.42 -14.74 -11.94
CA TYR A 178 30.24 -13.91 -12.15
C TYR A 178 30.66 -12.53 -12.68
N LYS A 179 30.58 -12.36 -14.01
CA LYS A 179 30.71 -11.05 -14.63
C LYS A 179 29.41 -10.30 -14.38
N HIS A 180 29.49 -9.23 -13.59
CA HIS A 180 28.40 -8.27 -13.48
C HIS A 180 28.16 -7.71 -14.88
N ASP A 181 27.00 -7.98 -15.47
CA ASP A 181 26.65 -7.39 -16.75
C ASP A 181 26.36 -5.91 -16.46
N GLU A 182 27.26 -5.01 -16.88
CA GLU A 182 27.11 -3.55 -16.72
C GLU A 182 25.97 -2.98 -17.59
N GLY A 183 25.24 -3.84 -18.31
CA GLY A 183 24.19 -3.48 -19.26
C GLY A 183 22.76 -3.50 -18.73
N TYR A 184 22.53 -3.63 -17.41
CA TYR A 184 21.16 -3.63 -16.87
C TYR A 184 20.53 -2.23 -16.98
N THR A 185 19.91 -1.97 -18.12
CA THR A 185 18.96 -0.88 -18.28
C THR A 185 17.65 -1.35 -17.67
N VAL A 186 17.22 -0.70 -16.59
CA VAL A 186 15.92 -0.93 -15.96
C VAL A 186 14.87 -1.00 -17.06
N PRO A 187 14.19 -2.15 -17.27
CA PRO A 187 13.13 -2.22 -18.26
C PRO A 187 12.05 -1.20 -17.89
N GLN A 188 11.89 -0.16 -18.71
CA GLN A 188 10.80 0.82 -18.63
C GLN A 188 9.39 0.18 -18.76
N LEU A 189 9.32 -1.14 -18.98
CA LEU A 189 8.10 -1.89 -19.26
C LEU A 189 7.06 -1.84 -18.12
N MET A 190 7.49 -1.70 -16.86
CA MET A 190 6.57 -1.64 -15.72
C MET A 190 5.78 -0.33 -15.62
N GLN A 191 6.33 0.79 -16.10
CA GLN A 191 5.63 2.07 -16.08
C GLN A 191 4.38 2.03 -16.98
N HIS A 192 4.45 1.31 -18.10
CA HIS A 192 3.39 1.27 -19.10
C HIS A 192 2.26 0.29 -18.74
N GLU A 193 2.56 -0.86 -18.12
CA GLU A 193 1.52 -1.81 -17.68
C GLU A 193 0.79 -1.37 -16.41
N PHE A 194 1.47 -0.69 -15.47
CA PHE A 194 0.77 -0.14 -14.31
C PHE A 194 -0.05 1.11 -14.68
N ALA A 195 0.33 1.84 -15.73
CA ALA A 195 -0.43 2.98 -16.24
C ALA A 195 -1.67 2.59 -17.06
N GLU A 196 -1.85 1.31 -17.41
CA GLU A 196 -3.15 0.84 -17.89
C GLU A 196 -4.18 1.11 -16.78
N ASN A 197 -5.23 1.85 -17.11
CA ASN A 197 -6.16 2.45 -16.16
C ASN A 197 -6.59 1.44 -15.07
N ILE A 198 -6.01 1.59 -13.86
CA ILE A 198 -6.21 0.67 -12.72
C ILE A 198 -7.70 0.48 -12.40
N ALA A 199 -8.55 1.44 -12.76
CA ALA A 199 -10.00 1.31 -12.65
C ALA A 199 -10.55 0.05 -13.35
N HIS A 200 -9.95 -0.41 -14.45
CA HIS A 200 -10.36 -1.63 -15.15
C HIS A 200 -9.90 -2.92 -14.46
N LEU A 201 -8.94 -2.83 -13.55
CA LEU A 201 -8.41 -3.96 -12.77
C LEU A 201 -9.17 -4.13 -11.43
N VAL A 202 -10.13 -3.25 -11.13
CA VAL A 202 -10.95 -3.34 -9.92
C VAL A 202 -11.92 -4.50 -10.05
N ASP A 203 -11.76 -5.49 -9.17
CA ASP A 203 -12.66 -6.63 -9.07
C ASP A 203 -14.07 -6.19 -8.58
N PRO A 204 -15.16 -6.64 -9.24
CA PRO A 204 -16.52 -6.29 -8.84
C PRO A 204 -16.91 -6.72 -7.42
N GLN A 205 -16.37 -7.82 -6.89
CA GLN A 205 -16.67 -8.25 -5.52
C GLN A 205 -16.08 -7.28 -4.49
N THR A 206 -14.94 -6.67 -4.81
CA THR A 206 -14.32 -5.62 -3.99
C THR A 206 -15.24 -4.42 -3.85
N LEU A 207 -15.88 -3.98 -4.95
CA LEU A 207 -16.84 -2.88 -4.91
C LEU A 207 -18.09 -3.24 -4.10
N VAL A 208 -18.59 -4.47 -4.20
CA VAL A 208 -19.71 -4.96 -3.39
C VAL A 208 -19.36 -4.96 -1.90
N TRP A 209 -18.20 -5.50 -1.54
CA TRP A 209 -17.71 -5.51 -0.16
C TRP A 209 -17.55 -4.08 0.39
N LEU A 210 -16.94 -3.17 -0.38
CA LEU A 210 -16.81 -1.75 0.02
C LEU A 210 -18.19 -1.07 0.16
N ALA A 211 -19.15 -1.40 -0.69
CA ALA A 211 -20.52 -0.90 -0.58
C ALA A 211 -21.22 -1.42 0.68
N GLU A 212 -20.99 -2.67 1.07
CA GLU A 212 -21.50 -3.26 2.32
C GLU A 212 -20.85 -2.61 3.55
N LEU A 213 -19.55 -2.35 3.50
CA LEU A 213 -18.85 -1.65 4.58
C LEU A 213 -19.45 -0.27 4.87
N ASP A 214 -19.86 0.45 3.83
CA ASP A 214 -20.42 1.80 3.92
C ASP A 214 -21.89 1.85 4.39
N ARG A 215 -22.56 0.71 4.59
CA ARG A 215 -23.96 0.66 5.05
C ARG A 215 -24.18 1.03 6.52
N VAL A 216 -23.13 1.33 7.30
CA VAL A 216 -23.32 1.82 8.67
C VAL A 216 -23.91 3.23 8.61
N PRO A 217 -25.10 3.46 9.19
CA PRO A 217 -25.76 4.76 9.09
C PRO A 217 -24.89 5.83 9.73
N ILE A 218 -24.49 6.83 8.94
CA ILE A 218 -24.23 8.17 9.48
C ILE A 218 -25.55 8.58 10.16
N PRO A 219 -25.56 9.06 11.42
CA PRO A 219 -26.76 9.57 12.04
C PRO A 219 -27.39 10.60 11.12
N SER A 220 -28.47 10.19 10.46
CA SER A 220 -29.14 11.00 9.44
C SER A 220 -29.70 12.25 10.10
N LEU A 221 -29.56 13.39 9.43
CA LEU A 221 -30.35 14.59 9.69
C LEU A 221 -31.84 14.26 9.45
N LYS A 222 -32.49 13.59 10.40
CA LYS A 222 -33.95 13.42 10.40
C LYS A 222 -34.53 14.57 11.20
N ASP A 223 -35.21 15.45 10.47
CA ASP A 223 -36.23 16.39 10.91
C ASP A 223 -36.37 16.52 12.44
N GLY A 224 -35.77 17.56 13.01
CA GLY A 224 -36.19 18.13 14.29
C GLY A 224 -36.15 17.23 15.54
N GLY A 225 -35.40 16.13 15.55
CA GLY A 225 -35.39 15.20 16.68
C GLY A 225 -33.99 14.74 17.07
N LEU A 226 -33.43 15.33 18.13
CA LEU A 226 -32.16 14.96 18.77
C LEU A 226 -32.10 13.44 19.05
N THR A 227 -31.30 12.69 18.28
CA THR A 227 -30.93 11.32 18.64
C THR A 227 -29.54 11.35 19.26
N LEU A 228 -29.49 11.22 20.58
CA LEU A 228 -28.27 11.24 21.39
C LEU A 228 -27.48 9.94 21.18
N VAL A 229 -26.46 9.94 20.32
CA VAL A 229 -25.49 8.84 20.28
C VAL A 229 -24.47 9.07 21.40
N ARG A 230 -24.61 8.29 22.48
CA ARG A 230 -23.68 8.26 23.61
C ARG A 230 -22.36 7.64 23.15
N CYS A 231 -21.32 8.45 22.95
CA CYS A 231 -19.96 7.93 22.88
C CYS A 231 -19.54 7.45 24.27
N ALA A 232 -19.19 6.17 24.39
CA ALA A 232 -18.52 5.64 25.56
C ALA A 232 -17.14 6.30 25.65
N ALA A 233 -16.94 7.15 26.65
CA ALA A 233 -15.63 7.68 26.99
C ALA A 233 -14.73 6.51 27.42
N SER A 234 -13.73 6.17 26.60
CA SER A 234 -12.62 5.34 27.05
C SER A 234 -11.82 6.16 28.06
N HIS A 235 -12.12 5.97 29.34
CA HIS A 235 -11.29 6.45 30.44
C HIS A 235 -9.94 5.72 30.39
N THR A 236 -8.90 6.42 29.94
CA THR A 236 -7.52 6.11 30.36
C THR A 236 -7.35 6.69 31.77
N ALA A 237 -7.46 5.82 32.77
CA ALA A 237 -6.99 6.12 34.12
C ALA A 237 -5.47 5.93 34.18
N LYS A 238 -4.82 6.84 34.91
CA LYS A 238 -3.38 6.94 35.20
C LYS A 238 -2.75 5.65 35.73
#